data_AF-A0A343EX70-F1
#
_entry.id   AF-A0A343EX70-F1
#
_cell.length_a   1.000
_cell.length_b   1.000
_cell.length_c   1.000
_cell.angle_alpha   90.00
_cell.angle_beta   90.00
_cell.angle_gamma   90.00
#
_symmetry.space_group_name_H-M   'P 1'
#
loop_
_entity.id
_entity.type
_entity.pdbx_description
1 polymer ?
#
loop_
_entity_poly.entity_id
_entity_poly.type
_entity_poly.pdbx_seq_one_letter_code
_entity_poly.pdbx_strand_id
1 'polypeptide(L)'
;VQSRSLEKHDFSKGPLKMIAPGKVYRRDTDDATHSHQFHQVEGMVVGENITMADLKGTLLSIMQKLFGEKHQIRMRPSYFPFTEPSV
;
A
#
# COMPACT_ATOMS: atom_id res chain seq x y z
N VAL A 1 -9.78 -1.62 6.53
CA VAL A 1 -9.91 -2.99 5.97
C VAL A 1 -8.78 -3.90 6.46
N GLN A 2 -7.53 -3.45 6.37
CA GLN A 2 -6.34 -4.16 6.82
C GLN A 2 -6.44 -4.77 8.24
N SER A 3 -6.83 -4.00 9.26
CA SER A 3 -6.95 -4.52 10.64
C SER A 3 -7.96 -5.67 10.77
N ARG A 4 -9.08 -5.60 10.03
CA ARG A 4 -10.10 -6.67 10.04
C ARG A 4 -9.60 -7.94 9.34
N SER A 5 -8.77 -7.78 8.31
CA SER A 5 -8.12 -8.92 7.64
C SER A 5 -7.08 -9.56 8.56
N LEU A 6 -6.32 -8.74 9.29
CA LEU A 6 -5.33 -9.21 10.27
C LEU A 6 -5.98 -9.99 11.41
N GLU A 7 -7.09 -9.48 11.98
CA GLU A 7 -7.84 -10.13 13.05
C GLU A 7 -8.37 -11.53 12.67
N LYS A 8 -8.69 -11.74 11.39
CA LYS A 8 -9.27 -12.98 10.89
C LYS A 8 -8.24 -13.96 10.31
N HIS A 9 -7.00 -13.51 10.09
CA HIS A 9 -6.01 -14.30 9.37
C HIS A 9 -5.42 -15.40 10.26
N ASP A 10 -5.36 -16.61 9.70
CA ASP A 10 -4.73 -17.75 10.34
C ASP A 10 -3.28 -17.89 9.84
N PHE A 11 -2.31 -17.49 10.67
CA PHE A 11 -0.90 -17.50 10.33
C PHE A 11 -0.29 -18.91 10.20
N SER A 12 -0.99 -19.98 10.62
CA SER A 12 -0.54 -21.34 10.31
C SER A 12 -0.64 -21.67 8.81
N LYS A 13 -1.40 -20.87 8.06
CA LYS A 13 -1.56 -20.97 6.60
C LYS A 13 -0.55 -20.12 5.82
N GLY A 14 0.40 -19.50 6.53
CA GLY A 14 1.45 -18.68 5.96
C GLY A 14 1.17 -17.16 6.02
N PRO A 15 2.00 -16.37 5.32
CA PRO A 15 1.93 -14.90 5.37
C PRO A 15 0.59 -14.35 4.86
N LEU A 16 0.10 -13.30 5.52
CA LEU A 16 -1.02 -12.50 5.01
C LEU A 16 -0.50 -11.59 3.89
N LYS A 17 -1.07 -11.72 2.68
CA LYS A 17 -0.80 -10.82 1.55
C LYS A 17 -2.13 -10.34 1.00
N MET A 18 -2.38 -9.04 1.01
CA MET A 18 -3.68 -8.49 0.60
C MET A 18 -3.57 -7.17 -0.14
N ILE A 19 -4.57 -6.94 -1.01
CA ILE A 19 -4.85 -5.67 -1.68
C ILE A 19 -6.30 -5.30 -1.38
N ALA A 20 -6.55 -4.04 -1.05
CA ALA A 20 -7.87 -3.51 -0.69
C ALA A 20 -8.17 -2.25 -1.53
N PRO A 21 -8.81 -2.40 -2.71
CA PRO A 21 -9.39 -1.27 -3.41
C PRO A 21 -10.70 -0.84 -2.73
N GLY A 22 -10.95 0.46 -2.66
CA GLY A 22 -12.18 0.95 -2.07
C GLY A 22 -12.41 2.44 -2.29
N LYS A 23 -13.68 2.83 -2.17
CA LYS A 23 -14.07 4.23 -2.11
C LYS A 23 -13.75 4.78 -0.72
N VAL A 24 -13.15 5.96 -0.68
CA VAL A 24 -12.83 6.70 0.54
C VAL A 24 -13.37 8.11 0.45
N TYR A 25 -13.49 8.76 1.61
CA TYR A 25 -14.07 10.09 1.73
C TYR A 25 -13.11 10.97 2.52
N ARG A 26 -12.88 12.20 2.03
CA ARG A 26 -12.13 13.24 2.72
C ARG A 26 -12.91 14.53 2.71
N ARG A 27 -12.66 15.39 3.69
CA ARG A 27 -13.26 16.74 3.76
C ARG A 27 -12.44 17.71 2.91
N ASP A 28 -12.24 17.37 1.65
CA ASP A 28 -11.55 18.20 0.67
C ASP A 28 -12.60 19.04 -0.09
N THR A 29 -12.24 20.27 -0.46
CA THR A 29 -13.12 21.09 -1.32
C THR A 29 -12.91 20.64 -2.76
N ASP A 30 -13.99 20.36 -3.48
CA ASP A 30 -13.89 19.89 -4.85
C ASP A 30 -13.28 20.96 -5.76
N ASP A 31 -12.23 20.57 -6.49
CA ASP A 31 -11.58 21.37 -7.53
C ASP A 31 -11.04 20.46 -8.64
N ALA A 32 -10.25 21.00 -9.57
CA ALA A 32 -9.72 20.23 -10.70
C ALA A 32 -8.80 19.06 -10.31
N THR A 33 -8.26 19.05 -9.10
CA THR A 33 -7.31 18.05 -8.59
C THR A 33 -7.76 17.36 -7.31
N HIS A 34 -8.82 17.84 -6.65
CA HIS A 34 -9.34 17.32 -5.40
C HIS A 34 -10.81 16.91 -5.53
N SER A 35 -11.14 15.77 -4.92
CA SER A 35 -12.53 15.34 -4.75
C SER A 35 -12.74 14.83 -3.33
N HIS A 36 -13.85 15.22 -2.72
CA HIS A 36 -14.29 14.71 -1.42
C HIS A 36 -14.53 13.18 -1.42
N GLN A 37 -14.75 12.58 -2.60
CA GLN A 37 -14.95 11.14 -2.77
C GLN A 37 -14.06 10.59 -3.91
N PHE A 38 -13.15 9.67 -3.57
CA PHE A 38 -12.26 9.05 -4.56
C PHE A 38 -11.96 7.59 -4.19
N HIS A 39 -11.12 6.92 -4.98
CA HIS A 39 -10.75 5.54 -4.76
C HIS A 39 -9.30 5.43 -4.29
N GLN A 40 -9.07 4.63 -3.25
CA GLN A 40 -7.75 4.22 -2.83
C GLN A 40 -7.55 2.72 -3.06
N VAL A 41 -6.30 2.34 -3.20
CA VAL A 41 -5.86 0.95 -3.19
C VAL A 41 -4.78 0.86 -2.12
N GLU A 42 -5.05 0.08 -1.08
CA GLU A 42 -4.06 -0.23 -0.03
C GLU A 42 -3.50 -1.64 -0.25
N GLY A 43 -2.24 -1.85 0.10
CA GLY A 43 -1.60 -3.16 0.13
C GLY A 43 -0.98 -3.44 1.50
N MET A 44 -1.04 -4.69 1.95
CA MET A 44 -0.40 -5.11 3.21
C MET A 44 0.14 -6.52 3.07
N VAL A 45 1.39 -6.72 3.51
CA VAL A 45 2.04 -8.02 3.63
C VAL A 45 2.55 -8.17 5.06
N VAL A 46 2.13 -9.23 5.75
CA VAL A 46 2.55 -9.56 7.12
C VAL A 46 3.01 -11.01 7.14
N GLY A 47 4.24 -11.24 7.55
CA GLY A 47 4.84 -12.57 7.67
C GLY A 47 6.25 -12.48 8.25
N GLU A 48 6.84 -13.65 8.50
CA GLU A 48 8.24 -13.72 8.96
C GLU A 48 9.20 -13.24 7.87
N ASN A 49 10.26 -12.55 8.28
CA ASN A 49 11.37 -12.10 7.42
C ASN A 49 10.96 -11.15 6.27
N ILE A 50 9.81 -10.47 6.37
CA ILE A 50 9.43 -9.42 5.43
C ILE A 50 10.26 -8.16 5.70
N THR A 51 10.83 -7.60 4.65
CA THR A 51 11.76 -6.46 4.72
C THR A 51 11.29 -5.28 3.88
N MET A 52 11.91 -4.11 4.08
CA MET A 52 11.73 -2.95 3.21
C MET A 52 12.13 -3.21 1.75
N ALA A 53 13.02 -4.18 1.49
CA ALA A 53 13.40 -4.55 0.14
C ALA A 53 12.22 -5.18 -0.62
N ASP A 54 11.37 -5.95 0.08
CA ASP A 54 10.16 -6.55 -0.49
C ASP A 54 9.13 -5.49 -0.88
N LEU A 55 8.94 -4.46 -0.03
CA LEU A 55 8.07 -3.33 -0.35
C LEU A 55 8.60 -2.57 -1.58
N LYS A 56 9.90 -2.24 -1.61
CA LYS A 56 10.54 -1.58 -2.74
C LYS A 56 10.39 -2.40 -4.03
N GLY A 57 10.67 -3.69 -3.98
CA GLY A 57 10.56 -4.59 -5.14
C GLY A 57 9.13 -4.71 -5.65
N THR A 58 8.16 -4.78 -4.74
CA THR A 58 6.72 -4.82 -5.08
C THR A 58 6.29 -3.53 -5.78
N LEU A 59 6.62 -2.37 -5.23
CA LEU A 59 6.30 -1.07 -5.82
C LEU A 59 6.97 -0.89 -7.20
N LEU A 60 8.23 -1.31 -7.34
CA LEU A 60 8.94 -1.28 -8.62
C LEU A 60 8.24 -2.17 -9.65
N SER A 61 7.86 -3.39 -9.27
CA SER A 61 7.14 -4.32 -10.16
C SER A 61 5.81 -3.74 -10.64
N ILE A 62 5.05 -3.06 -9.76
CA ILE A 62 3.79 -2.40 -10.14
C ILE A 62 4.07 -1.29 -11.15
N MET A 63 5.06 -0.42 -10.89
CA MET A 63 5.39 0.67 -11.82
C MET A 63 5.86 0.16 -13.17
N GLN A 64 6.68 -0.89 -13.22
CA GLN A 64 7.14 -1.49 -14.47
C GLN A 64 6.02 -2.18 -15.24
N LYS A 65 5.03 -2.79 -14.56
CA LYS A 65 3.84 -3.37 -15.21
C LYS A 65 2.90 -2.32 -15.78
N LEU A 66 2.79 -1.15 -15.14
CA LEU A 66 1.91 -0.08 -15.58
C LEU A 66 2.54 0.81 -16.66
N PHE A 67 3.84 1.09 -16.54
CA PHE A 67 4.51 2.10 -17.37
C PHE A 67 5.64 1.52 -18.25
N GLY A 68 6.02 0.26 -18.06
CA GLY A 68 7.07 -0.43 -18.83
C GLY A 68 8.39 -0.59 -18.08
N GLU A 69 9.20 -1.56 -18.49
CA GLU A 69 10.35 -2.11 -17.73
C GLU A 69 11.45 -1.09 -17.38
N LYS A 70 11.62 -0.03 -18.18
CA LYS A 70 12.66 0.99 -17.97
C LYS A 70 12.42 1.91 -16.77
N HIS A 71 11.22 1.88 -16.17
CA HIS A 71 10.86 2.79 -15.09
C HIS A 71 11.52 2.40 -13.76
N GLN A 72 11.86 3.42 -12.98
CA GLN A 72 12.49 3.30 -11.67
C GLN A 72 11.61 3.95 -10.60
N ILE A 73 11.80 3.56 -9.34
CA ILE A 73 11.11 4.16 -8.20
C ILE A 73 12.10 4.86 -7.27
N ARG A 74 11.62 5.89 -6.57
CA ARG A 74 12.37 6.62 -5.54
C ARG A 74 11.57 6.64 -4.24
N MET A 75 12.11 6.00 -3.21
CA MET A 75 11.60 6.07 -1.83
C MET A 75 12.15 7.32 -1.14
N ARG A 76 11.30 8.06 -0.44
CA ARG A 76 11.65 9.27 0.31
C ARG A 76 11.04 9.17 1.72
N PRO A 77 11.87 9.30 2.77
CA PRO A 77 11.38 9.32 4.14
C PRO A 77 10.20 10.27 4.34
N SER A 78 9.21 9.80 5.09
CA SER A 78 8.03 10.54 5.49
C SER A 78 7.58 10.08 6.88
N TYR A 79 6.44 10.55 7.35
CA TYR A 79 5.84 10.11 8.60
C TYR A 79 4.40 9.66 8.35
N PHE A 80 4.11 8.42 8.73
CA PHE A 80 2.76 7.91 8.83
C PHE A 80 2.60 7.23 10.19
N PRO A 81 1.51 7.51 10.95
CA PRO A 81 1.37 7.04 12.32
C PRO A 81 1.21 5.51 12.46
N PHE A 82 1.08 4.79 11.35
CA PHE A 82 0.84 3.34 11.30
C PHE A 82 1.99 2.55 10.64
N THR A 83 3.12 3.19 10.29
CA THR A 83 4.31 2.52 9.76
C THR A 83 5.60 3.11 10.33
N GLU A 84 6.56 2.24 10.64
CA GLU A 84 7.93 2.63 10.99
C GLU A 84 8.90 1.54 10.49
N PRO A 85 9.89 1.84 9.63
CA PRO A 85 10.15 3.14 9.01
C PRO A 85 9.10 3.51 7.94
N SER A 86 8.94 4.81 7.70
CA SER A 86 8.09 5.36 6.62
C SER A 86 8.98 5.99 5.54
N VAL A 87 9.10 5.34 4.37
CA VAL A 87 10.08 5.64 3.30
C VAL A 87 9.52 5.50 1.92
#